data_AF-A0A1G3ADA1-F1
#
_entry.id   AF-A0A1G3ADA1-F1
#
_cell.length_a   1.000
_cell.length_b   1.000
_cell.length_c   1.000
_cell.angle_alpha   90.00
_cell.angle_beta   90.00
_cell.angle_gamma   90.00
#
_symmetry.space_group_name_H-M   'P 1'
#
loop_
_entity.id
_entity.type
_entity.pdbx_description
1 polymer ?
#
loop_
_entity_poly.entity_id
_entity_poly.type
_entity_poly.pdbx_seq_one_letter_code
_entity_poly.pdbx_strand_id
1 'polypeptide(L)'
;MHRFLTQRLTRRRPRHRAGFTLIELLLVLAILVILAGLVGPRILGSQQKADIRSTKAQLAMFKTTLEHYALDMRTFPETEEGLEALIKKPADSDDSDNWGGPYLDSGEIPKDPWGNEYQYEFPPSHSDREEFPDIWSLGPDGDDGTDDDIVNWVTEEREDKEGPGTSTSTSSSTSSGTTGGTKSSSSSRPTTSGSLGTTSSSSGREK
;
A
#
# COMPACT_ATOMS: atom_id res chain seq x y z
N MET A 1 -100.82 21.37 33.32
CA MET A 1 -99.53 21.24 34.04
C MET A 1 -98.45 21.99 33.26
N HIS A 2 -98.05 23.15 33.76
CA HIS A 2 -96.98 23.99 33.20
C HIS A 2 -95.62 23.48 33.66
N ARG A 3 -94.71 23.21 32.72
CA ARG A 3 -93.27 23.19 32.96
C ARG A 3 -92.56 23.87 31.79
N PHE A 4 -92.39 25.19 31.90
CA PHE A 4 -91.45 25.93 31.07
C PHE A 4 -90.04 25.69 31.61
N LEU A 5 -89.24 24.92 30.87
CA LEU A 5 -87.81 24.76 31.10
C LEU A 5 -87.09 25.93 30.43
N THR A 6 -86.66 26.89 31.23
CA THR A 6 -85.77 27.98 30.84
C THR A 6 -84.38 27.41 30.57
N GLN A 7 -84.08 27.06 29.32
CA GLN A 7 -82.71 26.72 28.91
C GLN A 7 -81.86 28.00 28.87
N ARG A 8 -80.98 28.15 29.86
CA ARG A 8 -79.86 29.10 29.78
C ARG A 8 -78.87 28.61 28.74
N LEU A 9 -78.78 29.30 27.60
CA LEU A 9 -77.76 29.05 26.59
C LEU A 9 -76.38 29.43 27.15
N THR A 10 -75.59 28.43 27.52
CA THR A 10 -74.17 28.60 27.83
C THR A 10 -73.40 28.97 26.56
N ARG A 11 -72.99 30.24 26.46
CA ARG A 11 -72.16 30.78 25.38
C ARG A 11 -70.77 30.13 25.43
N ARG A 12 -70.52 29.14 24.58
CA ARG A 12 -69.16 28.59 24.38
C ARG A 12 -68.30 29.67 23.72
N ARG A 13 -67.20 30.06 24.39
CA ARG A 13 -66.18 30.94 23.80
C ARG A 13 -65.41 30.15 22.73
N PRO A 14 -65.19 30.70 21.53
CA PRO A 14 -64.36 30.04 20.52
C PRO A 14 -62.92 29.97 21.05
N ARG A 15 -62.33 28.76 20.99
CA ARG A 15 -60.90 28.57 21.23
C ARG A 15 -60.16 29.25 20.08
N HIS A 16 -59.41 30.31 20.38
CA HIS A 16 -58.50 30.91 19.42
C HIS A 16 -57.51 29.85 18.96
N ARG A 17 -57.59 29.46 17.69
CA ARG A 17 -56.54 28.65 17.06
C ARG A 17 -55.37 29.59 16.84
N ALA A 18 -54.34 29.50 17.67
CA ALA A 18 -53.07 30.14 17.41
C ALA A 18 -52.46 29.45 16.19
N GLY A 19 -52.35 30.16 15.07
CA GLY A 19 -51.58 29.72 13.92
C GLY A 19 -50.09 29.93 14.18
N PHE A 20 -49.25 29.14 13.53
CA PHE A 20 -47.81 29.37 13.53
C PHE A 20 -47.49 30.77 13.02
N THR A 21 -46.60 31.46 13.71
CA THR A 21 -46.12 32.76 13.28
C THR A 21 -44.99 32.58 12.26
N LEU A 22 -44.86 33.52 11.32
CA LEU A 22 -43.80 33.48 10.31
C LEU A 22 -42.41 33.58 10.97
N ILE A 23 -42.31 34.30 12.09
CA ILE A 23 -41.06 34.45 12.85
C ILE A 23 -40.61 33.14 13.51
N GLU A 24 -41.54 32.26 13.88
CA GLU A 24 -41.23 30.97 14.51
C GLU A 24 -40.61 30.00 13.51
N LEU A 25 -41.08 30.01 12.26
CA LEU A 25 -40.44 29.28 11.16
C LEU A 25 -39.08 29.89 10.78
N LEU A 26 -38.95 31.21 10.78
CA LEU A 26 -37.67 31.89 10.49
C LEU A 26 -36.58 31.54 11.52
N LEU A 27 -36.92 31.55 12.82
CA LEU A 27 -35.96 31.22 13.88
C LEU A 27 -35.50 29.75 13.76
N VAL A 28 -36.42 28.82 13.47
CA VAL A 28 -36.09 27.40 13.28
C VAL A 28 -35.14 27.21 12.11
N LEU A 29 -35.45 27.81 10.95
CA LEU A 29 -34.58 27.73 9.77
C LEU A 29 -33.20 28.35 10.04
N ALA A 30 -33.14 29.47 10.76
CA ALA A 30 -31.88 30.10 11.14
C ALA A 30 -31.01 29.18 12.00
N ILE A 31 -31.58 28.54 13.02
CA ILE A 31 -30.85 27.60 13.88
C ILE A 31 -30.39 26.37 13.08
N LEU A 32 -31.21 25.85 12.16
CA LEU A 32 -30.84 24.72 11.30
C LEU A 32 -29.64 25.04 10.40
N VAL A 33 -29.58 26.24 9.81
CA VAL A 33 -28.43 26.68 8.99
C VAL A 33 -27.15 26.77 9.82
N ILE A 34 -27.25 27.34 11.04
CA ILE A 34 -26.10 27.44 11.95
C ILE A 34 -25.59 26.06 12.37
N LEU A 35 -26.51 25.15 12.73
CA LEU A 35 -26.15 23.78 13.11
C LEU A 35 -25.55 23.01 11.93
N ALA A 36 -26.12 23.11 10.74
CA ALA A 36 -25.60 22.45 9.54
C ALA A 36 -24.16 22.88 9.22
N GLY A 37 -23.84 24.17 9.37
CA GLY A 37 -22.48 24.69 9.17
C GLY A 37 -21.46 24.16 10.18
N LEU A 38 -21.89 23.78 11.38
CA LEU A 38 -20.98 23.34 12.45
C LEU A 38 -20.65 21.84 12.42
N VAL A 39 -21.53 21.02 11.83
CA VAL A 39 -21.40 19.55 11.84
C VAL A 39 -20.68 19.03 10.59
N GLY A 40 -20.76 19.73 9.44
CA GLY A 40 -20.21 19.27 8.16
C GLY A 40 -18.69 18.95 8.14
N PRO A 41 -17.79 19.85 8.56
CA PRO A 41 -16.36 19.70 8.27
C PRO A 41 -15.58 18.77 9.23
N ARG A 42 -16.17 18.27 10.32
CA ARG A 42 -15.40 17.53 11.36
C ARG A 42 -15.10 16.07 11.03
N ILE A 43 -15.77 15.48 10.04
CA ILE A 43 -15.70 14.03 9.81
C ILE A 43 -14.53 13.66 8.88
N LEU A 44 -14.23 14.49 7.87
CA LEU A 44 -13.37 14.10 6.74
C LEU A 44 -11.87 14.02 7.08
N GLY A 45 -11.34 14.92 7.92
CA GLY A 45 -9.89 14.98 8.18
C GLY A 45 -9.35 13.97 9.21
N SER A 46 -10.23 13.32 9.97
CA SER A 46 -9.82 12.34 11.00
C SER A 46 -9.61 10.94 10.42
N GLN A 47 -10.36 10.59 9.38
CA GLN A 47 -10.31 9.27 8.75
C GLN A 47 -8.97 9.05 8.05
N GLN A 48 -8.54 9.97 7.18
CA GLN A 48 -7.28 9.85 6.44
C GLN A 48 -6.06 9.66 7.36
N LYS A 49 -6.02 10.36 8.51
CA LYS A 49 -4.93 10.19 9.50
C LYS A 49 -4.98 8.84 10.20
N ALA A 50 -6.17 8.30 10.43
CA ALA A 50 -6.35 6.97 10.99
C ALA A 50 -5.94 5.90 9.98
N ASP A 51 -6.30 6.08 8.71
CA ASP A 51 -5.95 5.20 7.60
C ASP A 51 -4.42 5.09 7.45
N ILE A 52 -3.72 6.23 7.30
CA ILE A 52 -2.25 6.26 7.22
C ILE A 52 -1.60 5.56 8.42
N ARG A 53 -2.14 5.76 9.64
CA ARG A 53 -1.61 5.09 10.85
C ARG A 53 -1.86 3.59 10.83
N SER A 54 -3.02 3.16 10.35
CA SER A 54 -3.35 1.75 10.16
C SER A 54 -2.39 1.11 9.17
N THR A 55 -2.17 1.73 8.00
CA THR A 55 -1.22 1.24 6.99
C THR A 55 0.19 1.08 7.56
N LYS A 56 0.68 2.07 8.32
CA LYS A 56 1.99 1.99 8.98
C LYS A 56 2.07 0.87 10.02
N ALA A 57 0.99 0.62 10.76
CA ALA A 57 0.93 -0.49 11.70
C ALA A 57 0.94 -1.85 10.97
N GLN A 58 0.25 -1.96 9.83
CA GLN A 58 0.27 -3.15 8.98
C GLN A 58 1.66 -3.40 8.38
N LEU A 59 2.35 -2.36 7.89
CA LEU A 59 3.74 -2.49 7.43
C LEU A 59 4.68 -2.98 8.55
N ALA A 60 4.52 -2.47 9.77
CA ALA A 60 5.28 -2.96 10.93
C ALA A 60 4.96 -4.43 11.27
N MET A 61 3.71 -4.85 11.13
CA MET A 61 3.31 -6.24 11.29
C MET A 61 3.94 -7.12 10.20
N PHE A 62 3.87 -6.73 8.93
CA PHE A 62 4.52 -7.45 7.83
C PHE A 62 6.02 -7.57 8.08
N LYS A 63 6.66 -6.50 8.57
CA LYS A 63 8.07 -6.53 8.95
C LYS A 63 8.36 -7.68 9.93
N THR A 64 7.66 -7.72 11.05
CA THR A 64 7.86 -8.78 12.06
C THR A 64 7.53 -10.18 11.53
N THR A 65 6.54 -10.28 10.64
CA THR A 65 6.11 -11.56 10.07
C THR A 65 7.13 -12.11 9.07
N LEU A 66 7.70 -11.23 8.25
CA LEU A 66 8.78 -11.58 7.32
C LEU A 66 10.08 -11.91 8.05
N GLU A 67 10.40 -11.21 9.13
CA GLU A 67 11.52 -11.59 10.00
C GLU A 67 11.34 -13.02 10.53
N HIS A 68 10.13 -13.39 10.98
CA HIS A 68 9.82 -14.76 11.41
C HIS A 68 9.95 -15.77 10.26
N TYR A 69 9.43 -15.44 9.06
CA TYR A 69 9.61 -16.27 7.87
C TYR A 69 11.09 -16.53 7.60
N ALA A 70 11.92 -15.49 7.67
CA ALA A 70 13.35 -15.59 7.43
C ALA A 70 14.10 -16.39 8.51
N LEU A 71 13.58 -16.50 9.74
CA LEU A 71 14.15 -17.38 10.76
C LEU A 71 14.02 -18.86 10.38
N ASP A 72 12.90 -19.24 9.76
CA ASP A 72 12.60 -20.61 9.37
C ASP A 72 13.22 -20.95 8.01
N MET A 73 13.02 -20.07 7.02
CA MET A 73 13.40 -20.26 5.63
C MET A 73 14.82 -19.75 5.31
N ARG A 74 15.48 -19.08 6.25
CA ARG A 74 16.81 -18.43 6.11
C ARG A 74 16.92 -17.32 5.05
N THR A 75 15.87 -17.11 4.28
CA THR A 75 15.74 -16.06 3.27
C THR A 75 14.34 -15.46 3.33
N PHE A 76 14.18 -14.25 2.79
CA PHE A 76 12.87 -13.68 2.53
C PHE A 76 12.25 -14.29 1.25
N PRO A 77 10.92 -14.21 1.08
CA PRO A 77 10.26 -14.65 -0.14
C PRO A 77 10.78 -13.90 -1.36
N GLU A 78 10.85 -14.58 -2.51
CA GLU A 78 11.12 -13.90 -3.78
C GLU A 78 9.94 -13.03 -4.20
N THR A 79 10.16 -12.09 -5.11
CA THR A 79 9.11 -11.16 -5.57
C THR A 79 7.92 -11.91 -6.21
N GLU A 80 8.19 -13.03 -6.88
CA GLU A 80 7.20 -13.90 -7.51
C GLU A 80 6.32 -14.63 -6.48
N GLU A 81 6.86 -14.95 -5.31
CA GLU A 81 6.12 -15.55 -4.20
C GLU A 81 5.38 -14.48 -3.40
N GLY A 82 6.03 -13.33 -3.22
CA GLY A 82 5.51 -12.16 -2.54
C GLY A 82 5.07 -12.41 -1.10
N LEU A 83 4.13 -11.61 -0.64
CA LEU A 83 3.53 -11.76 0.69
C LEU A 83 2.71 -13.06 0.85
N GLU A 84 2.40 -13.76 -0.24
CA GLU A 84 1.62 -15.01 -0.18
C GLU A 84 2.40 -16.17 0.44
N ALA A 85 3.73 -16.11 0.39
CA ALA A 85 4.61 -17.03 1.11
C ALA A 85 4.39 -17.00 2.64
N LEU A 86 3.78 -15.92 3.17
CA LEU A 86 3.46 -15.78 4.58
C LEU A 86 2.26 -16.65 5.01
N ILE A 87 1.35 -16.98 4.08
CA ILE A 87 0.15 -17.77 4.41
C ILE A 87 0.15 -19.15 3.74
N LYS A 88 0.90 -19.31 2.65
CA LYS A 88 0.99 -20.56 1.90
C LYS A 88 2.44 -20.99 1.76
N LYS A 89 2.69 -22.28 2.00
CA LYS A 89 4.00 -22.90 1.81
C LYS A 89 4.45 -22.71 0.34
N PRO A 90 5.64 -22.10 0.09
CA PRO A 90 6.21 -21.97 -1.24
C PRO A 90 6.59 -23.35 -1.81
N ALA A 91 6.26 -23.60 -3.07
CA ALA A 91 6.49 -24.90 -3.70
C ALA A 91 7.91 -25.09 -4.24
N ASP A 92 8.58 -23.98 -4.59
CA ASP A 92 9.80 -24.00 -5.41
C ASP A 92 11.07 -23.61 -4.63
N SER A 93 11.00 -23.46 -3.30
CA SER A 93 12.17 -23.16 -2.47
C SER A 93 12.88 -24.41 -1.95
N ASP A 94 14.22 -24.41 -1.98
CA ASP A 94 15.05 -25.50 -1.47
C ASP A 94 14.80 -25.77 0.04
N ASP A 95 14.38 -24.74 0.78
CA ASP A 95 14.07 -24.79 2.21
C ASP A 95 12.57 -24.98 2.50
N SER A 96 11.74 -25.34 1.50
CA SER A 96 10.28 -25.50 1.64
C SER A 96 9.88 -26.40 2.83
N ASP A 97 10.69 -27.41 3.17
CA ASP A 97 10.46 -28.29 4.33
C ASP A 97 10.62 -27.63 5.70
N ASN A 98 11.32 -26.50 5.79
CA ASN A 98 11.51 -25.74 7.03
C ASN A 98 10.37 -24.74 7.30
N TRP A 99 9.45 -24.56 6.36
CA TRP A 99 8.35 -23.60 6.48
C TRP A 99 7.44 -23.92 7.70
N GLY A 100 7.42 -23.02 8.69
CA GLY A 100 6.68 -23.17 9.95
C GLY A 100 5.34 -22.44 9.99
N GLY A 101 4.89 -21.86 8.87
CA GLY A 101 3.69 -21.04 8.79
C GLY A 101 2.35 -21.80 8.95
N PRO A 102 1.22 -21.10 8.75
CA PRO A 102 1.10 -19.72 8.31
C PRO A 102 1.58 -18.72 9.36
N TYR A 103 2.21 -17.64 8.91
CA TYR A 103 2.78 -16.61 9.79
C TYR A 103 1.79 -15.47 10.09
N LEU A 104 0.65 -15.41 9.38
CA LEU A 104 -0.46 -14.50 9.67
C LEU A 104 -1.65 -15.27 10.26
N ASP A 105 -2.12 -14.85 11.44
CA ASP A 105 -3.24 -15.48 12.15
C ASP A 105 -4.56 -15.45 11.34
N SER A 106 -4.74 -14.43 10.50
CA SER A 106 -5.92 -14.28 9.64
C SER A 106 -5.97 -15.32 8.51
N GLY A 107 -4.84 -15.90 8.13
CA GLY A 107 -4.72 -16.76 6.94
C GLY A 107 -4.96 -16.04 5.60
N GLU A 108 -5.05 -14.71 5.63
CA GLU A 108 -5.24 -13.84 4.46
C GLU A 108 -4.36 -12.59 4.64
N ILE A 109 -3.85 -12.06 3.53
CA ILE A 109 -3.10 -10.80 3.52
C ILE A 109 -4.11 -9.64 3.62
N PRO A 110 -4.04 -8.80 4.67
CA PRO A 110 -4.92 -7.65 4.77
C PRO A 110 -4.62 -6.65 3.65
N LYS A 111 -5.69 -6.03 3.13
CA LYS A 111 -5.60 -4.89 2.23
C LYS A 111 -5.37 -3.61 3.03
N ASP A 112 -4.81 -2.61 2.37
CA ASP A 112 -4.71 -1.29 2.95
C ASP A 112 -6.10 -0.65 3.18
N PRO A 113 -6.21 0.48 3.91
CA PRO A 113 -7.49 1.13 4.19
C PRO A 113 -8.26 1.62 2.96
N TRP A 114 -7.61 1.74 1.81
CA TRP A 114 -8.20 2.16 0.53
C TRP A 114 -8.60 0.96 -0.34
N GLY A 115 -8.26 -0.26 0.09
CA GLY A 115 -8.60 -1.51 -0.57
C GLY A 115 -7.56 -1.98 -1.58
N ASN A 116 -6.38 -1.36 -1.59
CA ASN A 116 -5.28 -1.76 -2.45
C ASN A 116 -4.47 -2.90 -1.79
N GLU A 117 -3.82 -3.69 -2.64
CA GLU A 117 -2.88 -4.72 -2.21
C GLU A 117 -1.52 -4.08 -1.91
N TYR A 118 -0.84 -4.62 -0.91
CA TYR A 118 0.52 -4.21 -0.61
C TYR A 118 1.46 -4.71 -1.69
N GLN A 119 2.36 -3.83 -2.11
CA GLN A 119 3.43 -4.16 -3.02
C GLN A 119 4.61 -4.71 -2.22
N TYR A 120 5.37 -5.61 -2.84
CA TYR A 120 6.49 -6.31 -2.23
C TYR A 120 7.58 -6.52 -3.27
N GLU A 121 8.83 -6.23 -2.90
CA GLU A 121 9.99 -6.49 -3.73
C GLU A 121 11.16 -7.03 -2.89
N PHE A 122 11.75 -8.12 -3.37
CA PHE A 122 12.98 -8.69 -2.84
C PHE A 122 13.82 -9.31 -3.98
N PRO A 123 15.14 -8.99 -4.08
CA PRO A 123 15.93 -8.08 -3.23
C PRO A 123 15.43 -6.63 -3.25
N PRO A 124 15.64 -5.84 -2.17
CA PRO A 124 15.13 -4.47 -2.10
C PRO A 124 15.84 -3.56 -3.11
N SER A 125 15.10 -2.60 -3.67
CA SER A 125 15.58 -1.61 -4.63
C SER A 125 15.84 -0.24 -3.99
N HIS A 126 15.20 0.06 -2.85
CA HIS A 126 15.24 1.37 -2.19
C HIS A 126 16.09 1.44 -0.92
N SER A 127 16.55 0.29 -0.41
CA SER A 127 17.40 0.23 0.78
C SER A 127 18.86 -0.05 0.42
N ASP A 128 19.75 0.88 0.76
CA ASP A 128 21.21 0.67 0.68
C ASP A 128 21.70 -0.48 1.59
N ARG A 129 20.87 -0.87 2.56
CA ARG A 129 21.08 -2.06 3.38
C ARG A 129 20.21 -3.14 2.77
N GLU A 130 20.80 -4.01 1.94
CA GLU A 130 20.17 -5.16 1.25
C GLU A 130 19.57 -6.23 2.21
N GLU A 131 19.19 -5.84 3.41
CA GLU A 131 18.92 -6.72 4.54
C GLU A 131 17.41 -6.95 4.76
N PHE A 132 16.54 -6.12 4.18
CA PHE A 132 15.08 -6.24 4.36
C PHE A 132 14.30 -5.95 3.07
N PRO A 133 13.24 -6.71 2.73
CA PRO A 133 12.41 -6.46 1.55
C PRO A 133 11.73 -5.09 1.55
N ASP A 134 11.49 -4.56 0.36
CA ASP A 134 10.72 -3.35 0.15
C ASP A 134 9.22 -3.69 0.18
N ILE A 135 8.45 -2.93 0.98
CA ILE A 135 7.00 -3.14 1.13
C ILE A 135 6.31 -1.78 1.23
N TRP A 136 5.31 -1.56 0.40
CA TRP A 136 4.57 -0.30 0.38
C TRP A 136 3.10 -0.47 0.02
N SER A 137 2.32 0.56 0.31
CA SER A 137 0.92 0.69 -0.09
C SER A 137 0.79 1.87 -1.04
N LEU A 138 -0.03 1.69 -2.08
CA LEU A 138 -0.35 2.66 -3.15
C LEU A 138 -1.16 3.88 -2.64
N GLY A 139 -1.42 3.96 -1.33
CA GLY A 139 -2.08 5.09 -0.74
C GLY A 139 -3.54 5.32 -1.19
N PRO A 140 -4.07 6.52 -0.88
CA PRO A 140 -5.40 6.97 -1.28
C PRO A 140 -5.71 6.96 -2.77
N ASP A 141 -4.74 7.26 -3.64
CA ASP A 141 -4.98 7.34 -5.08
C ASP A 141 -4.91 5.97 -5.79
N GLY A 142 -4.19 5.01 -5.20
CA GLY A 142 -4.04 3.67 -5.73
C GLY A 142 -3.10 3.59 -6.93
N ASP A 143 -2.32 4.63 -7.17
CA ASP A 143 -1.32 4.71 -8.24
C ASP A 143 0.08 4.54 -7.63
N ASP A 144 0.96 3.79 -8.29
CA ASP A 144 2.31 3.52 -7.80
C ASP A 144 3.29 4.65 -8.15
N GLY A 145 4.22 4.96 -7.24
CA GLY A 145 5.27 5.95 -7.41
C GLY A 145 4.79 7.39 -7.20
N THR A 146 3.72 7.58 -6.44
CA THR A 146 3.13 8.89 -6.11
C THR A 146 3.56 9.35 -4.71
N ASP A 147 3.31 10.63 -4.40
CA ASP A 147 3.72 11.22 -3.12
C ASP A 147 2.91 10.69 -1.91
N ASP A 148 1.80 9.99 -2.14
CA ASP A 148 0.95 9.41 -1.10
C ASP A 148 1.23 7.93 -0.81
N ASP A 149 2.21 7.34 -1.52
CA ASP A 149 2.74 6.03 -1.20
C ASP A 149 3.25 5.95 0.24
N ILE A 150 2.88 4.86 0.92
CA ILE A 150 3.31 4.60 2.29
C ILE A 150 4.31 3.46 2.27
N VAL A 151 5.58 3.83 2.42
CA VAL A 151 6.73 2.93 2.25
C VAL A 151 7.33 2.49 3.60
N ASN A 152 8.10 1.39 3.59
CA ASN A 152 8.85 0.90 4.75
C ASN A 152 10.31 1.36 4.80
N TRP A 153 10.87 1.90 3.70
CA TRP A 153 12.22 2.47 3.64
C TRP A 153 12.26 3.96 4.04
N VAL A 154 13.47 4.48 4.26
CA VAL A 154 13.68 5.92 4.49
C VAL A 154 13.87 6.59 3.14
N THR A 155 12.90 7.39 2.71
CA THR A 155 13.09 8.31 1.59
C THR A 155 14.00 9.44 2.06
N GLU A 156 15.31 9.31 1.85
CA GLU A 156 16.20 10.46 1.96
C GLU A 156 15.85 11.40 0.79
N GLU A 157 15.02 12.42 1.07
CA GLU A 157 14.87 13.55 0.17
C GLU A 157 16.28 14.08 -0.12
N ARG A 158 16.81 13.79 -1.32
CA ARG A 158 18.03 14.40 -1.80
C ARG A 158 17.74 15.89 -1.91
N GLU A 159 18.07 16.64 -0.86
CA GLU A 159 18.23 18.09 -0.92
C GLU A 159 19.39 18.37 -1.89
N ASP A 160 19.09 18.39 -3.18
CA ASP A 160 19.97 18.95 -4.20
C ASP A 160 20.01 20.46 -3.96
N LYS A 161 20.83 20.90 -2.99
CA LYS A 161 21.22 22.29 -2.83
C LYS A 161 22.13 22.68 -3.99
N GLU A 162 21.54 22.91 -5.16
CA GLU A 162 22.16 23.69 -6.22
C GLU A 162 22.28 25.15 -5.74
N GLY A 163 23.43 25.47 -5.13
CA GLY A 163 23.85 26.85 -4.92
C GLY A 163 24.19 27.51 -6.27
N PRO A 164 23.88 28.81 -6.46
CA PRO A 164 24.13 29.50 -7.72
C PRO A 164 25.63 29.55 -8.01
N GLY A 165 25.98 29.22 -9.25
CA GLY A 165 27.34 28.98 -9.69
C GLY A 165 28.36 30.06 -9.35
N THR A 166 29.56 29.60 -9.03
CA THR A 166 30.80 30.36 -9.25
C THR A 166 31.76 29.48 -10.02
N SER A 167 31.84 29.74 -11.32
CA SER A 167 32.95 29.35 -12.18
C SER A 167 34.27 29.77 -11.53
N THR A 168 35.05 28.79 -11.09
CA THR A 168 36.48 29.01 -10.82
C THR A 168 37.26 28.05 -11.69
N SER A 169 37.49 28.50 -12.92
CA SER A 169 38.58 28.03 -13.76
C SER A 169 39.90 28.26 -13.01
N THR A 170 40.55 27.19 -12.55
CA THR A 170 41.96 27.23 -12.19
C THR A 170 42.71 26.22 -13.05
N SER A 171 43.55 26.78 -13.91
CA SER A 171 44.48 26.14 -14.82
C SER A 171 45.73 25.60 -14.11
N SER A 172 46.49 24.79 -14.87
CA SER A 172 47.89 24.34 -14.69
C SER A 172 48.06 23.00 -13.95
N SER A 173 48.93 22.06 -14.31
CA SER A 173 49.97 21.93 -15.35
C SER A 173 50.54 20.49 -15.27
N THR A 174 50.60 19.72 -16.37
CA THR A 174 51.83 19.29 -17.08
C THR A 174 52.45 17.91 -16.74
N SER A 175 52.85 17.20 -17.81
CA SER A 175 53.81 16.07 -17.95
C SER A 175 53.30 14.66 -17.59
N SER A 176 53.67 13.54 -18.25
CA SER A 176 54.50 13.24 -19.43
C SER A 176 54.52 11.72 -19.67
N GLY A 177 54.51 11.28 -20.93
CA GLY A 177 55.02 9.96 -21.41
C GLY A 177 54.17 8.72 -21.07
N THR A 178 54.26 7.56 -21.74
CA THR A 178 55.07 7.07 -22.86
C THR A 178 54.55 5.65 -23.17
N THR A 179 54.32 5.34 -24.46
CA THR A 179 54.37 4.02 -25.16
C THR A 179 53.77 2.75 -24.55
N GLY A 180 53.02 1.99 -25.37
CA GLY A 180 52.98 0.52 -25.23
C GLY A 180 51.74 -0.16 -25.80
N GLY A 181 51.55 -0.13 -27.12
CA GLY A 181 50.60 -1.03 -27.76
C GLY A 181 51.15 -2.46 -27.82
N THR A 182 50.42 -3.42 -27.26
CA THR A 182 50.58 -4.84 -27.59
C THR A 182 49.19 -5.45 -27.83
N LYS A 183 49.01 -5.98 -29.03
CA LYS A 183 47.87 -6.79 -29.44
C LYS A 183 48.08 -8.20 -28.88
N SER A 184 47.14 -8.68 -28.08
CA SER A 184 47.06 -10.09 -27.70
C SER A 184 45.88 -10.72 -28.43
N SER A 185 46.22 -11.45 -29.49
CA SER A 185 45.37 -12.42 -30.17
C SER A 185 45.09 -13.60 -29.26
N SER A 186 43.83 -13.83 -28.88
CA SER A 186 43.38 -15.12 -28.33
C SER A 186 42.56 -15.85 -29.39
N SER A 187 43.06 -17.04 -29.73
CA SER A 187 42.55 -17.94 -30.76
C SER A 187 41.32 -18.69 -30.25
N SER A 188 40.24 -18.61 -31.03
CA SER A 188 39.00 -19.36 -30.87
C SER A 188 39.23 -20.86 -31.08
N ARG A 189 38.78 -21.69 -30.13
CA ARG A 189 38.61 -23.15 -30.32
C ARG A 189 37.27 -23.40 -31.02
N PRO A 190 37.21 -24.25 -32.05
CA PRO A 190 35.94 -24.64 -32.65
C PRO A 190 35.27 -25.80 -31.89
N THR A 191 33.96 -25.80 -32.09
CA THR A 191 32.92 -26.74 -31.70
C THR A 191 33.15 -28.15 -32.27
N THR A 192 32.63 -29.17 -31.58
CA THR A 192 32.07 -30.35 -32.25
C THR A 192 30.92 -30.86 -31.40
N SER A 193 29.73 -30.64 -31.93
CA SER A 193 28.47 -31.26 -31.53
C SER A 193 28.40 -32.69 -32.07
N GLY A 194 27.58 -33.51 -31.41
CA GLY A 194 26.53 -34.20 -32.13
C GLY A 194 26.79 -35.62 -32.59
N SER A 195 26.19 -36.54 -31.82
CA SER A 195 25.19 -37.50 -32.33
C SER A 195 25.67 -38.59 -33.29
N LEU A 196 25.85 -39.79 -32.74
CA LEU A 196 25.66 -41.05 -33.47
C LEU A 196 24.68 -41.92 -32.68
N GLY A 197 23.48 -42.05 -33.22
CA GLY A 197 22.48 -43.00 -32.76
C GLY A 197 22.92 -44.43 -33.03
N THR A 198 22.52 -45.34 -32.15
CA THR A 198 22.45 -46.76 -32.44
C THR A 198 21.14 -47.34 -31.90
N THR A 199 20.69 -48.33 -32.64
CA THR A 199 19.38 -48.97 -32.71
C THR A 199 19.19 -50.09 -31.69
N SER A 200 17.96 -50.33 -31.24
CA SER A 200 17.31 -51.65 -31.05
C SER A 200 15.98 -51.42 -30.30
N SER A 201 14.79 -51.64 -30.88
CA SER A 201 14.14 -52.89 -31.31
C SER A 201 13.80 -53.84 -30.15
N SER A 202 12.51 -53.91 -29.79
CA SER A 202 11.79 -55.07 -29.24
C SER A 202 10.48 -54.57 -28.60
N SER A 203 9.32 -54.66 -29.25
CA SER A 203 8.46 -55.85 -29.40
C SER A 203 7.57 -56.14 -28.18
N GLY A 204 6.26 -55.96 -28.40
CA GLY A 204 5.18 -56.68 -27.72
C GLY A 204 4.63 -56.05 -26.43
N ARG A 205 3.38 -56.26 -26.02
CA ARG A 205 2.24 -56.98 -26.60
C ARG A 205 1.08 -56.82 -25.59
N GLU A 206 -0.10 -56.52 -26.12
CA GLU A 206 -1.43 -56.85 -25.59
C GLU A 206 -2.03 -56.17 -24.32
N LYS A 207 -3.23 -55.63 -24.59
CA LYS A 207 -4.49 -55.64 -23.83
C LYS A 207 -4.69 -54.63 -22.71
#